data_AF-A0A7S2IY12-F1
#
_entry.id   AF-A0A7S2IY12-F1
#
_cell.length_a   1.000
_cell.length_b   1.000
_cell.length_c   1.000
_cell.angle_alpha   90.00
_cell.angle_beta   90.00
_cell.angle_gamma   90.00
#
_symmetry.space_group_name_H-M   'P 1'
#
loop_
_entity.id
_entity.type
_entity.pdbx_description
1 polymer ?
#
loop_
_entity_poly.entity_id
_entity_poly.type
_entity_poly.pdbx_seq_one_letter_code
_entity_poly.pdbx_strand_id
1 'polypeptide(L)'
;GHAVAGGLELALWCDLRVAETDAVFGVFCRRWGVPLIDGGTVRLPRVVGMGHALDLILTGRAVAAEEALAMGLINRIVPNGEARAAAEALARQIAEHPQVAQSVSQPASQP
;
A
#
# COMPACT_ATOMS: atom_id res chain seq x y z
N GLY A 1 7.06 -1.82 -10.88
CA GLY A 1 6.84 -0.43 -11.36
C GLY A 1 6.74 0.64 -10.26
N HIS A 2 6.56 1.94 -10.57
CA HIS A 2 6.51 3.03 -9.56
C HIS A 2 5.09 3.30 -9.02
N ALA A 3 4.91 3.24 -7.70
CA ALA A 3 3.68 3.63 -6.99
C ALA A 3 3.96 4.82 -6.06
N VAL A 4 3.94 6.03 -6.64
CA VAL A 4 4.39 7.26 -5.97
C VAL A 4 3.30 8.33 -5.97
N ALA A 5 3.32 9.20 -4.96
CA ALA A 5 2.33 10.27 -4.76
C ALA A 5 0.89 9.71 -4.81
N GLY A 6 0.05 10.15 -5.77
CA GLY A 6 -1.33 9.64 -5.89
C GLY A 6 -1.41 8.13 -6.10
N GLY A 7 -0.41 7.51 -6.75
CA GLY A 7 -0.35 6.05 -6.90
C GLY A 7 -0.13 5.31 -5.56
N LEU A 8 0.58 5.94 -4.61
CA LEU A 8 0.73 5.42 -3.26
C LEU A 8 -0.58 5.59 -2.47
N GLU A 9 -1.25 6.73 -2.61
CA GLU A 9 -2.52 6.98 -1.93
C GLU A 9 -3.59 5.98 -2.39
N LEU A 10 -3.69 5.70 -3.69
CA LEU A 10 -4.56 4.64 -4.22
C LEU A 10 -4.20 3.25 -3.66
N ALA A 11 -2.92 2.91 -3.53
CA ALA A 11 -2.52 1.64 -2.94
C ALA A 11 -2.94 1.53 -1.45
N LEU A 12 -2.90 2.64 -0.71
CA LEU A 12 -3.33 2.71 0.70
C LEU A 12 -4.85 2.59 0.86
N TRP A 13 -5.64 2.76 -0.20
CA TRP A 13 -7.07 2.47 -0.18
C TRP A 13 -7.39 0.96 -0.21
N CYS A 14 -6.49 0.13 -0.72
CA CYS A 14 -6.68 -1.31 -0.77
C CYS A 14 -6.44 -1.95 0.61
N ASP A 15 -7.16 -3.01 0.94
CA ASP A 15 -6.91 -3.80 2.16
C ASP A 15 -5.56 -4.53 2.07
N LEU A 16 -5.28 -5.10 0.89
CA LEU A 16 -4.08 -5.89 0.60
C LEU A 16 -3.37 -5.34 -0.63
N ARG A 17 -2.03 -5.37 -0.60
CA ARG A 17 -1.15 -4.88 -1.67
C ARG A 17 -0.14 -5.95 -2.06
N VAL A 18 -0.07 -6.22 -3.35
CA VAL A 18 0.95 -7.07 -3.98
C VAL A 18 1.82 -6.18 -4.86
N ALA A 19 3.13 -6.31 -4.74
CA ALA A 19 4.07 -5.52 -5.52
C ALA A 19 5.11 -6.40 -6.22
N GLU A 20 5.68 -5.87 -7.29
CA GLU A 20 6.81 -6.48 -8.00
C GLU A 20 8.11 -6.19 -7.24
N THR A 21 9.16 -7.00 -7.47
CA THR A 21 10.48 -6.78 -6.85
C THR A 21 11.10 -5.44 -7.23
N ASP A 22 10.84 -4.93 -8.43
CA ASP A 22 11.32 -3.62 -8.87
C ASP A 22 10.43 -2.44 -8.42
N ALA A 23 9.44 -2.69 -7.56
CA ALA A 23 8.49 -1.66 -7.18
C ALA A 23 9.12 -0.59 -6.27
N VAL A 24 8.79 0.67 -6.57
CA VAL A 24 9.27 1.82 -5.80
C VAL A 24 8.08 2.61 -5.26
N PHE A 25 8.11 2.86 -3.96
CA PHE A 25 7.09 3.58 -3.21
C PHE A 25 7.63 4.91 -2.67
N GLY A 26 6.76 5.89 -2.48
CA GLY A 26 7.15 7.13 -1.80
C GLY A 26 6.16 8.29 -1.95
N VAL A 27 6.28 9.24 -1.03
CA VAL A 27 5.49 10.47 -0.98
C VAL A 27 6.22 11.57 -1.75
N PHE A 28 6.24 11.45 -3.08
CA PHE A 28 7.04 12.36 -3.91
C PHE A 28 6.42 13.75 -4.08
N CYS A 29 5.12 13.92 -3.81
CA CYS A 29 4.44 15.22 -3.82
C CYS A 29 5.15 16.27 -2.93
N ARG A 30 5.77 15.84 -1.82
CA ARG A 30 6.56 16.71 -0.93
C ARG A 30 7.71 17.43 -1.65
N ARG A 31 8.32 16.80 -2.66
CA ARG A 31 9.44 17.37 -3.44
C ARG A 31 8.99 18.54 -4.33
N TRP A 32 7.70 18.63 -4.61
CA TRP A 32 7.08 19.64 -5.48
C TRP A 32 6.22 20.65 -4.71
N GLY A 33 6.31 20.65 -3.37
CA GLY A 33 5.55 21.58 -2.52
C GLY A 33 4.06 21.26 -2.40
N VAL A 34 3.62 20.07 -2.85
CA VAL A 34 2.22 19.65 -2.80
C VAL A 34 2.01 18.76 -1.56
N PRO A 35 1.04 19.08 -0.68
CA PRO A 35 0.72 18.22 0.46
C PRO A 35 0.07 16.89 0.00
N LEU A 36 -0.01 15.88 0.87
CA LEU A 36 -0.88 14.73 0.60
C LEU A 36 -2.33 15.16 0.82
N ILE A 37 -3.17 14.95 -0.19
CA ILE A 37 -4.54 15.48 -0.21
C ILE A 37 -5.57 14.34 -0.17
N ASP A 38 -5.23 13.13 -0.63
CA ASP A 38 -6.19 12.02 -0.82
C ASP A 38 -6.31 11.10 0.41
N GLY A 39 -6.07 11.65 1.60
CA GLY A 39 -6.13 10.93 2.87
C GLY A 39 -4.86 10.14 3.20
N GLY A 40 -3.76 10.30 2.45
CA GLY A 40 -2.49 9.65 2.71
C GLY A 40 -1.92 9.91 4.11
N THR A 41 -2.09 11.13 4.67
CA THR A 41 -1.66 11.46 6.04
C THR A 41 -2.43 10.70 7.12
N VAL A 42 -3.63 10.21 6.80
CA VAL A 42 -4.53 9.51 7.72
C VAL A 42 -4.31 8.00 7.61
N ARG A 43 -4.12 7.47 6.41
CA ARG A 43 -4.01 6.03 6.17
C ARG A 43 -2.59 5.51 6.29
N LEU A 44 -1.58 6.25 5.82
CA LEU A 44 -0.18 5.82 5.86
C LEU A 44 0.29 5.48 7.29
N PRO A 45 0.05 6.33 8.32
CA PRO A 45 0.48 5.98 9.69
C PRO A 45 -0.21 4.74 10.27
N ARG A 46 -1.42 4.40 9.79
CA ARG A 46 -2.12 3.18 10.23
C ARG A 46 -1.57 1.91 9.57
N VAL A 47 -1.01 2.05 8.36
CA VAL A 47 -0.44 0.93 7.61
C VAL A 47 1.00 0.66 8.03
N VAL A 48 1.86 1.68 8.06
CA VAL A 48 3.31 1.51 8.31
C VAL A 48 3.75 1.95 9.70
N GLY A 49 2.83 2.46 10.53
CA GLY A 49 3.17 3.10 11.80
C GLY A 49 3.63 4.55 11.64
N MET A 50 3.51 5.34 12.71
CA MET A 50 3.74 6.79 12.66
C MET A 50 5.19 7.17 12.30
N GLY A 51 6.18 6.46 12.83
CA GLY A 51 7.59 6.78 12.59
C GLY A 51 7.98 6.64 11.11
N HIS A 52 7.63 5.51 10.51
CA HIS A 52 7.82 5.24 9.10
C HIS A 52 7.01 6.18 8.19
N ALA A 53 5.78 6.52 8.59
CA ALA A 53 4.96 7.46 7.84
C ALA A 53 5.58 8.86 7.85
N LEU A 54 6.05 9.36 9.00
CA LEU A 54 6.72 10.66 9.10
C LEU A 54 8.03 10.69 8.30
N ASP A 55 8.83 9.63 8.36
CA ASP A 55 10.04 9.51 7.54
C ASP A 55 9.69 9.70 6.04
N LEU A 56 8.70 8.95 5.53
CA LEU A 56 8.29 9.06 4.13
C LEU A 56 7.72 10.43 3.77
N ILE A 57 6.85 10.99 4.62
CA ILE A 57 6.17 12.26 4.37
C ILE A 57 7.16 13.44 4.42
N LEU A 58 8.06 13.44 5.41
CA LEU A 58 8.98 14.55 5.64
C LEU A 58 10.17 14.52 4.67
N THR A 59 10.73 13.33 4.40
CA THR A 59 11.89 13.20 3.50
C THR A 59 11.48 13.10 2.03
N GLY A 60 10.27 12.60 1.75
CA GLY A 60 9.85 12.27 0.39
C GLY A 60 10.77 11.24 -0.28
N ARG A 61 11.50 10.42 0.48
CA ARG A 61 12.44 9.42 -0.06
C ARG A 61 11.70 8.29 -0.79
N ALA A 62 12.47 7.57 -1.61
CA ALA A 62 12.02 6.34 -2.25
C ALA A 62 12.21 5.15 -1.30
N VAL A 63 11.30 4.17 -1.39
CA VAL A 63 11.32 2.90 -0.67
C VAL A 63 11.22 1.77 -1.68
N ALA A 64 12.14 0.81 -1.60
CA ALA A 64 12.11 -0.39 -2.45
C ALA A 64 11.11 -1.42 -1.91
N ALA A 65 10.74 -2.40 -2.74
CA ALA A 65 9.74 -3.42 -2.41
C ALA A 65 10.05 -4.16 -1.10
N GLU A 66 11.28 -4.57 -0.86
CA GLU A 66 11.70 -5.32 0.33
C GLU A 66 11.50 -4.51 1.61
N GLU A 67 11.87 -3.23 1.58
CA GLU A 67 11.67 -2.33 2.71
C GLU A 67 10.18 -2.04 2.91
N ALA A 68 9.42 -1.83 1.83
CA ALA A 68 7.98 -1.66 1.88
C ALA A 68 7.29 -2.87 2.52
N LEU A 69 7.75 -4.09 2.23
CA LEU A 69 7.23 -5.32 2.85
C LEU A 69 7.56 -5.36 4.33
N ALA A 70 8.79 -5.05 4.71
CA ALA A 70 9.24 -5.03 6.10
C ALA A 70 8.47 -4.01 6.96
N MET A 71 8.09 -2.87 6.37
CA MET A 71 7.31 -1.83 7.03
C MET A 71 5.79 -2.13 7.07
N GLY A 72 5.32 -3.20 6.42
CA GLY A 72 3.89 -3.50 6.26
C GLY A 72 3.18 -2.63 5.21
N LEU A 73 3.93 -1.83 4.44
CA LEU A 73 3.38 -1.03 3.35
C LEU A 73 2.83 -1.91 2.23
N ILE A 74 3.42 -3.07 1.99
CA ILE A 74 2.90 -4.09 1.07
C ILE A 74 2.81 -5.44 1.78
N ASN A 75 1.98 -6.34 1.27
CA ASN A 75 1.74 -7.63 1.91
C ASN A 75 2.51 -8.78 1.24
N ARG A 76 2.83 -8.65 -0.07
CA ARG A 76 3.53 -9.68 -0.85
C ARG A 76 4.42 -9.03 -1.91
N ILE A 77 5.58 -9.64 -2.14
CA ILE A 77 6.48 -9.33 -3.27
C ILE A 77 6.43 -10.51 -4.24
N VAL A 78 6.37 -10.22 -5.54
CA VAL A 78 6.42 -11.20 -6.63
C VAL A 78 7.41 -10.79 -7.71
N PRO A 79 7.86 -11.71 -8.58
CA PRO A 79 8.67 -11.35 -9.74
C PRO A 79 7.98 -10.32 -10.64
N ASN A 80 8.79 -9.54 -11.35
CA ASN A 80 8.30 -8.56 -12.32
C ASN A 80 7.44 -9.22 -13.39
N GLY A 81 6.27 -8.66 -13.68
CA GLY A 81 5.27 -9.20 -14.60
C GLY A 81 4.21 -10.08 -13.94
N GLU A 82 4.38 -10.49 -12.68
CA GLU A 82 3.47 -11.44 -12.01
C GLU A 82 2.46 -10.78 -11.05
N ALA A 83 2.60 -9.48 -10.77
CA ALA A 83 1.77 -8.77 -9.78
C ALA A 83 0.27 -8.95 -9.99
N ARG A 84 -0.20 -8.81 -11.24
CA ARG A 84 -1.63 -8.95 -11.56
C ARG A 84 -2.13 -10.36 -11.31
N ALA A 85 -1.44 -11.37 -11.84
CA ALA A 85 -1.84 -12.77 -11.68
C ALA A 85 -1.86 -13.18 -10.20
N ALA A 86 -0.86 -12.75 -9.43
CA ALA A 86 -0.79 -12.98 -8.00
C ALA A 86 -1.91 -12.26 -7.21
N ALA A 87 -2.24 -11.03 -7.59
CA ALA A 87 -3.37 -10.29 -6.99
C ALA A 87 -4.72 -10.95 -7.31
N GLU A 88 -4.94 -11.41 -8.54
CA GLU A 88 -6.15 -12.14 -8.94
C GLU A 88 -6.25 -13.51 -8.24
N ALA A 89 -5.13 -14.21 -8.06
CA ALA A 89 -5.09 -15.44 -7.27
C ALA A 89 -5.43 -15.19 -5.79
N LEU A 90 -4.88 -14.13 -5.20
CA LEU A 90 -5.21 -13.71 -3.83
C LEU A 90 -6.68 -13.35 -3.69
N ALA A 91 -7.24 -12.59 -4.63
CA ALA A 91 -8.66 -12.24 -4.62
C ALA A 91 -9.56 -13.47 -4.71
N ARG A 92 -9.22 -14.47 -5.55
CA ARG A 92 -9.96 -15.74 -5.62
C ARG A 92 -9.90 -16.51 -4.30
N GLN A 93 -8.71 -16.62 -3.70
CA GLN A 93 -8.55 -17.27 -2.40
C GLN A 93 -9.42 -16.63 -1.32
N ILE A 94 -9.52 -15.30 -1.31
CA ILE A 94 -10.39 -14.57 -0.39
C ILE A 94 -11.87 -14.85 -0.72
N ALA A 95 -12.25 -14.83 -2.00
CA ALA A 95 -13.62 -15.07 -2.44
C ALA A 95 -14.14 -16.49 -2.16
N GLU A 96 -13.26 -17.48 -1.98
CA GLU A 96 -13.63 -18.86 -1.64
C GLU A 96 -14.12 -19.02 -0.19
N HIS A 97 -13.84 -18.05 0.69
CA HIS A 97 -14.31 -18.09 2.08
C HIS A 97 -15.75 -17.57 2.22
N PRO A 98 -16.54 -18.01 3.22
CA PRO A 98 -17.90 -17.51 3.43
C PRO A 98 -17.94 -15.99 3.63
N GLN A 99 -18.61 -15.24 2.73
CA GLN A 99 -18.65 -13.76 2.78
C GLN A 99 -19.15 -13.20 4.12
N VAL A 100 -20.04 -13.90 4.82
CA VAL A 100 -20.62 -13.45 6.10
C VAL A 100 -19.57 -13.36 7.21
N ALA A 101 -18.57 -14.24 7.22
CA ALA A 101 -17.49 -14.19 8.20
C ALA A 101 -16.45 -13.11 7.84
N GLN A 102 -16.25 -12.86 6.54
CA GLN A 102 -15.32 -11.84 6.06
C GLN A 102 -15.79 -10.42 6.36
N SER A 103 -17.07 -10.11 6.11
CA SER A 103 -17.62 -8.78 6.33
C SER A 103 -17.64 -8.37 7.81
N VAL A 104 -17.72 -9.33 8.73
CA VAL A 104 -17.64 -9.10 10.18
C VAL A 104 -16.20 -8.95 10.66
N SER A 105 -15.24 -9.58 9.96
CA SER A 105 -13.82 -9.58 10.34
C SER A 105 -13.02 -8.43 9.73
N GLN A 106 -13.50 -7.84 8.64
CA GLN A 106 -12.92 -6.61 8.12
C GLN A 106 -13.32 -5.44 9.05
N PRO A 107 -12.36 -4.72 9.64
CA PRO A 107 -12.69 -3.47 10.31
C PRO A 107 -13.32 -2.56 9.27
N ALA A 108 -14.52 -2.04 9.57
CA ALA A 108 -15.27 -1.18 8.64
C ALA A 108 -14.32 -0.14 8.03
N SER A 109 -14.16 -0.18 6.71
CA SER A 109 -13.45 0.82 5.94
C SER A 109 -14.18 2.14 6.14
N GLN A 110 -13.74 2.91 7.13
CA GLN A 110 -14.40 4.16 7.51
C GLN A 110 -14.35 5.15 6.33
N PRO A 111 -15.43 5.95 6.16
CA PRO A 111 -15.60 6.87 5.04
C PRO A 111 -14.47 7.89 4.92
#